data_AF-A0A7S9C4R2-F1
#
_entry.id   AF-A0A7S9C4R2-F1
#
_cell.length_a   1.000
_cell.length_b   1.000
_cell.length_c   1.000
_cell.angle_alpha   90.00
_cell.angle_beta   90.00
_cell.angle_gamma   90.00
#
_symmetry.space_group_name_H-M   'P 1'
#
loop_
_entity.id
_entity.type
_entity.pdbx_description
1 polymer ?
#
loop_
_entity_poly.entity_id
_entity_poly.type
_entity_poly.pdbx_seq_one_letter_code
_entity_poly.pdbx_strand_id
1 'polypeptide(L)' 'MDIDSVSYLYDSPLGRFTIKSRLSGRWRVKHEQMPWGDSFPTPEAAARALSLEFPVPGDLEEWSEEGTYHTDLGGLQP' A
#
# COMPACT_ATOMS: atom_id res chain seq x y z
N MET A 1 -1.74 -7.29 20.41
CA MET A 1 -1.25 -6.07 19.77
C MET A 1 -1.96 -5.97 18.45
N ASP A 2 -2.89 -5.02 18.34
CA ASP A 2 -3.41 -4.56 17.06
C ASP A 2 -2.23 -4.28 16.14
N ILE A 3 -2.17 -5.00 15.03
CA ILE A 3 -1.16 -4.74 14.00
C ILE A 3 -1.85 -3.79 13.04
N ASP A 4 -1.77 -2.50 13.37
CA ASP A 4 -2.12 -1.43 12.44
C ASP A 4 -1.31 -1.64 11.16
N SER A 5 -1.94 -2.23 10.15
CA SER A 5 -1.29 -2.47 8.86
C SER A 5 -1.42 -1.17 8.07
N VAL A 6 -0.39 -0.34 8.14
CA VAL A 6 -0.27 0.87 7.31
C VAL A 6 -0.21 0.43 5.85
N SER A 7 -1.04 1.07 5.03
CA SER A 7 -1.07 0.92 3.58
C SER A 7 -1.03 2.31 2.95
N TYR A 8 -0.31 2.46 1.85
CA TYR A 8 -0.32 3.67 1.04
C TYR A 8 -1.03 3.39 -0.28
N LEU A 9 -1.88 4.31 -0.69
CA LEU A 9 -2.64 4.25 -1.94
C LEU A 9 -2.26 5.41 -2.84
N TYR A 10 -2.16 5.11 -4.14
CA TYR A 10 -2.02 6.12 -5.18
C TYR A 10 -2.96 5.78 -6.34
N ASP A 11 -3.91 6.67 -6.60
CA ASP A 11 -4.82 6.56 -7.73
C ASP A 11 -4.22 7.29 -8.94
N SER A 12 -3.93 6.55 -10.00
CA SER A 12 -3.39 7.09 -11.25
C SER A 12 -4.38 6.87 -12.41
N PRO A 13 -4.20 7.55 -13.55
CA PRO A 13 -4.96 7.25 -14.77
C PRO A 13 -4.78 5.81 -15.28
N LEU A 14 -3.69 5.13 -14.91
CA LEU A 14 -3.41 3.74 -15.27
C LEU A 14 -4.01 2.74 -14.28
N GLY A 15 -4.68 3.24 -13.25
CA GLY A 15 -5.28 2.44 -12.19
C GLY A 15 -4.67 2.70 -10.82
N ARG A 16 -5.16 1.94 -9.84
CA ARG A 16 -4.79 2.05 -8.44
C ARG A 16 -3.52 1.27 -8.10
N PHE A 17 -2.61 1.95 -7.41
CA PHE A 17 -1.42 1.36 -6.81
C PHE A 17 -1.54 1.30 -5.29
N THR A 18 -1.02 0.24 -4.70
CA THR A 18 -1.07 -0.02 -3.26
C THR A 18 0.28 -0.48 -2.77
N ILE A 19 0.80 0.18 -1.73
CA ILE A 19 1.97 -0.26 -0.97
C ILE A 19 1.45 -0.72 0.39
N LYS A 20 1.67 -1.98 0.75
CA LYS A 20 1.13 -2.54 2.00
C LYS A 20 2.21 -3.18 2.85
N SER A 21 2.20 -2.86 4.15
CA SER A 21 3.05 -3.52 5.14
C SER A 21 2.61 -4.97 5.37
N ARG A 22 3.58 -5.86 5.56
CA ARG A 22 3.37 -7.25 6.01
C ARG A 22 3.74 -7.39 7.48
N LEU A 23 3.19 -8.40 8.13
CA LEU A 23 3.54 -8.80 9.49
C LEU A 23 5.05 -9.08 9.69
N SER A 24 5.75 -9.41 8.60
CA SER A 24 7.21 -9.61 8.60
C SER A 24 8.03 -8.31 8.61
N GLY A 25 7.38 -7.13 8.65
CA GLY A 25 8.04 -5.83 8.51
C GLY A 25 8.50 -5.50 7.08
N ARG A 26 8.08 -6.29 6.08
CA ARG A 26 8.39 -6.04 4.66
C ARG A 26 7.21 -5.37 3.98
N TRP A 27 7.49 -4.59 2.95
CA TRP A 27 6.51 -3.82 2.19
C TRP A 27 6.31 -4.43 0.83
N ARG A 28 5.07 -4.58 0.37
CA ARG A 28 4.79 -5.12 -0.96
C ARG A 28 3.96 -4.16 -1.78
N VAL A 29 4.13 -4.21 -3.09
CA VAL A 29 3.43 -3.36 -4.03
C VAL A 29 2.34 -4.14 -4.77
N LYS A 30 1.26 -3.47 -5.14
CA LYS A 30 0.22 -4.02 -6.02
C LYS A 30 -0.27 -2.94 -6.95
N HIS A 31 -0.37 -3.29 -8.22
CA HIS A 31 -1.23 -2.58 -9.17
C HIS A 31 -2.54 -3.36 -9.32
N GLU A 32 -3.68 -2.68 -9.45
CA GLU A 32 -4.99 -3.35 -9.39
C GLU A 32 -5.17 -4.46 -10.43
N GLN A 33 -4.50 -4.35 -11.60
CA GLN A 33 -4.60 -5.30 -12.70
C GLN A 33 -3.50 -6.37 -12.67
N MET A 34 -2.57 -6.30 -11.71
CA MET A 34 -1.42 -7.19 -11.59
C MET A 34 -1.42 -7.94 -10.25
N PRO A 35 -0.74 -9.10 -10.17
CA PRO A 35 -0.49 -9.75 -8.90
C PRO A 35 0.35 -8.85 -7.97
N TRP A 36 0.38 -9.20 -6.69
CA TRP A 36 1.30 -8.56 -5.75
C TRP A 36 2.74 -8.73 -6.24
N GLY A 37 3.46 -7.62 -6.32
CA GLY A 37 4.85 -7.56 -6.72
C GLY A 37 5.82 -7.74 -5.56
N ASP A 38 7.04 -7.24 -5.77
CA ASP A 38 8.18 -7.45 -4.90
C ASP A 38 7.99 -6.97 -3.46
N SER A 39 8.81 -7.55 -2.57
CA SER A 39 8.86 -7.20 -1.15
C SER A 39 10.08 -6.35 -0.81
N PHE A 40 9.86 -5.11 -0.42
CA PHE A 40 10.84 -4.08 -0.11
C PHE A 40 11.07 -3.94 1.41
N PRO A 41 12.24 -3.43 1.83
CA PRO A 41 12.55 -3.21 3.24
C PRO A 41 11.83 -1.99 3.84
N THR A 42 11.51 -0.98 3.03
CA THR A 42 10.82 0.25 3.47
C THR A 42 9.72 0.63 2.45
N PRO A 43 8.71 1.43 2.85
CA PRO A 43 7.65 1.84 1.93
C PRO A 43 8.18 2.82 0.87
N GLU A 44 9.18 3.64 1.17
CA GLU A 44 9.81 4.56 0.20
C GLU A 44 10.58 3.78 -0.87
N ALA A 45 11.25 2.70 -0.48
CA ALA A 45 11.91 1.81 -1.44
C ALA A 45 10.89 1.15 -2.38
N ALA A 46 9.69 0.84 -1.88
CA ALA A 46 8.59 0.30 -2.67
C ALA A 46 8.02 1.35 -3.64
N ALA A 47 7.76 2.57 -3.18
CA ALA A 47 7.28 3.69 -4.01
C ALA A 47 8.30 4.03 -5.11
N ARG A 48 9.58 4.12 -4.75
CA ARG A 48 10.65 4.38 -5.71
C ARG A 48 10.83 3.27 -6.73
N ALA A 49 10.63 2.01 -6.35
CA ALA A 49 10.65 0.91 -7.31
C ALA A 49 9.49 1.03 -8.31
N LEU A 50 8.28 1.33 -7.82
CA LEU A 50 7.13 1.57 -8.71
C LEU A 50 7.35 2.76 -9.63
N SER A 51 7.96 3.86 -9.16
CA SER A 51 8.20 5.05 -9.98
C SER A 51 9.20 4.83 -11.12
N LEU A 52 9.98 3.74 -11.08
CA LEU A 52 10.89 3.36 -12.16
C LEU A 52 10.17 2.64 -13.31
N GLU A 53 9.08 1.95 -13.01
CA GLU A 53 8.32 1.15 -13.98
C GLU A 53 7.01 1.84 -14.41
N PHE A 54 6.42 2.65 -13.54
CA PHE A 54 5.13 3.30 -13.71
C PHE A 54 5.24 4.81 -13.45
N PRO A 55 4.36 5.63 -14.06
CA PRO A 55 4.29 7.06 -13.80
C PRO A 55 3.58 7.36 -12.47
N VAL A 56 4.18 6.89 -11.37
CA VAL A 56 3.73 7.14 -9.99
C VAL A 56 4.83 7.86 -9.22
N PRO A 57 4.50 8.64 -8.18
CA PRO A 57 5.49 9.32 -7.39
C PRO A 57 6.31 8.34 -6.58
N GLY A 58 7.63 8.56 -6.59
CA GLY A 58 8.58 7.76 -5.80
C GLY A 58 8.67 8.18 -4.33
N ASP A 59 8.03 9.30 -3.98
CA ASP A 59 7.93 9.83 -2.62
C ASP A 59 6.54 9.54 -2.04
N LEU A 60 6.47 9.18 -0.76
CA LEU A 60 5.22 8.83 -0.08
C LEU A 60 4.39 10.04 0.32
N GLU A 61 4.94 11.25 0.32
CA GLU A 61 4.19 12.48 0.61
C GLU A 61 3.00 12.69 -0.35
N GLU A 62 3.11 12.15 -1.57
CA GLU A 62 2.05 12.19 -2.59
C GLU A 62 1.08 11.00 -2.52
N TRP A 63 1.34 10.03 -1.63
CA TRP A 63 0.49 8.87 -1.42
C TRP A 63 -0.49 9.10 -0.28
N SER A 64 -1.69 8.55 -0.42
CA SER A 64 -2.67 8.56 0.66
C SER A 64 -2.36 7.44 1.65
N GLU A 65 -1.98 7.78 2.88
CA GLU A 65 -1.81 6.82 3.96
C GLU A 65 -3.18 6.36 4.48
N GLU A 66 -3.48 5.08 4.31
CA GLU A 66 -4.60 4.40 4.96
C GLU A 66 -4.07 3.50 6.09
N GLY A 67 -4.38 3.88 7.32
CA GLY A 67 -4.31 2.95 8.44
C GLY A 67 -5.38 1.88 8.26
N THR A 68 -5.00 0.62 8.13
CA THR A 68 -5.97 -0.47 8.25
C THR A 68 -6.36 -0.58 9.72
N TYR A 69 -7.38 0.16 10.15
CA TYR A 69 -8.05 -0.08 11.41
C TYR A 69 -8.84 -1.37 11.26
N HIS A 70 -8.36 -2.46 11.86
CA HIS A 70 -9.18 -3.63 12.10
C HIS A 70 -10.17 -3.28 13.21
N THR A 71 -11.21 -2.51 12.89
CA THR A 71 -12.38 -2.47 13.77
C THR A 71 -13.00 -3.86 13.68
N ASP A 72 -12.84 -4.65 14.73
CA ASP A 72 -13.52 -5.91 15.02
C ASP A 72 -15.04 -5.69 15.20
N LEU A 73 -15.65 -4.88 14.32
CA LEU A 73 -17.09 -4.68 14.24
C LEU A 73 -17.63 -5.76 13.32
N GLY A 74 -17.76 -6.95 13.89
CA GLY A 74 -18.83 -7.87 13.52
C GLY A 74 -20.12 -7.06 13.36
N GLY A 75 -20.77 -7.26 12.21
CA GLY A 75 -21.78 -6.37 11.68
C GLY A 75 -22.83 -5.91 12.69
N LEU A 76 -22.99 -4.59 12.77
CA LEU A 76 -24.25 -3.99 13.18
C LEU A 76 -24.55 -2.90 12.15
N GLN A 77 -25.17 -3.34 11.06
CA GLN A 77 -26.10 -2.51 10.30
C GLN A 77 -27.44 -2.60 11.05
N PRO A 78 -27.99 -1.47 11.50
CA PRO A 78 -29.26 -1.03 10.93
C PRO A 78 -29.17 0.38 10.31
#